data_AF-A0A1B8D593-F1
#
_entry.id   AF-A0A1B8D593-F1
#
_cell.length_a   1.000
_cell.length_b   1.000
_cell.length_c   1.000
_cell.angle_alpha   90.00
_cell.angle_beta   90.00
_cell.angle_gamma   90.00
#
_symmetry.space_group_name_H-M   'P 1'
#
loop_
_entity.id
_entity.type
_entity.pdbx_description
1 polymer ?
#
loop_
_entity_poly.entity_id
_entity_poly.type
_entity_poly.pdbx_seq_one_letter_code
_entity_poly.pdbx_strand_id
1 'polypeptide(L)'
;MELRERLLVDLDADKIMAAANKVVNLGLKDVGYEYINIDDCWSIKEGGCDNTTYQIIPNPTKFPDGISGVVDKIYALGLKVGIYSSAGTKTYGGYPASIGYEDVDAATFAAWGIDYLKYDNCYVPNN
;
A
#
# COMPACT_ATOMS: atom_id res chain seq x y z
N MET A 1 -6.36 -19.39 10.70
CA MET A 1 -5.60 -18.29 10.07
C MET A 1 -4.13 -18.61 10.23
N GLU A 2 -3.48 -19.04 9.17
CA GLU A 2 -2.04 -19.34 9.16
C GLU A 2 -1.23 -18.07 9.46
N LEU A 3 0.01 -18.23 9.94
CA LEU A 3 0.89 -17.11 10.31
C LEU A 3 1.05 -16.06 9.19
N ARG A 4 0.97 -16.50 7.93
CA ARG A 4 1.06 -15.67 6.73
C ARG A 4 -0.14 -14.73 6.56
N GLU A 5 -1.35 -15.23 6.80
CA GLU A 5 -2.58 -14.42 6.71
C GLU A 5 -2.65 -13.40 7.84
N ARG A 6 -2.12 -13.73 9.02
CA ARG A 6 -2.05 -12.81 10.17
C ARG A 6 -1.24 -11.56 9.87
N LEU A 7 -0.08 -11.70 9.23
CA LEU A 7 0.80 -10.56 8.93
C LEU A 7 0.23 -9.64 7.83
N LEU A 8 -0.58 -10.17 6.92
CA LEU A 8 -1.16 -9.39 5.82
C LEU A 8 -2.28 -8.47 6.31
N VAL A 9 -3.20 -8.97 7.13
CA VAL A 9 -4.32 -8.15 7.62
C VAL A 9 -3.93 -7.19 8.76
N ASP A 10 -2.92 -7.57 9.55
CA ASP A 10 -2.41 -6.81 10.69
C ASP A 10 -1.32 -5.80 10.28
N LEU A 11 -1.57 -5.01 9.24
CA LEU A 11 -0.70 -3.93 8.76
C LEU A 11 -1.22 -2.55 9.20
N ASP A 12 -0.32 -1.68 9.65
CA ASP A 12 -0.56 -0.26 9.97
C ASP A 12 0.72 0.57 9.81
N ALA A 13 0.58 1.90 9.92
CA ALA A 13 1.70 2.85 9.81
C ALA A 13 2.84 2.57 10.79
N ASP A 14 2.55 2.16 12.03
CA ASP A 14 3.56 1.91 13.06
C ASP A 14 4.43 0.71 12.71
N LYS A 15 3.83 -0.38 12.23
CA LYS A 15 4.57 -1.57 11.77
C LYS A 15 5.42 -1.27 10.55
N ILE A 16 4.91 -0.46 9.62
CA ILE A 16 5.67 -0.01 8.44
C ILE A 16 6.88 0.80 8.88
N MET A 17 6.70 1.75 9.80
CA MET A 17 7.80 2.55 10.33
C MET A 17 8.79 1.71 11.15
N ALA A 18 8.33 0.71 11.89
CA ALA A 18 9.20 -0.22 12.60
C ALA A 18 10.09 -1.00 11.61
N ALA A 19 9.53 -1.48 10.49
CA ALA A 19 10.29 -2.15 9.44
C ALA A 19 11.30 -1.19 8.78
N ALA A 20 10.88 0.02 8.41
CA ALA A 20 11.76 1.04 7.80
C ALA A 20 12.96 1.37 8.70
N ASN A 21 12.72 1.60 9.99
CA ASN A 21 13.79 1.83 10.96
C ASN A 21 14.72 0.63 11.10
N LYS A 22 14.22 -0.61 11.02
CA LYS A 22 15.07 -1.81 11.04
C LYS A 22 15.93 -1.92 9.80
N VAL A 23 15.43 -1.57 8.62
CA VAL A 23 16.23 -1.52 7.38
C VAL A 23 17.44 -0.59 7.52
N VAL A 24 17.25 0.58 8.14
CA VAL A 24 18.35 1.51 8.42
C VAL A 24 19.26 0.99 9.53
N ASN A 25 18.72 0.66 10.70
CA ASN A 25 19.50 0.31 11.88
C ASN A 25 20.29 -1.00 11.75
N LEU A 26 19.87 -1.91 10.89
CA LEU A 26 20.58 -3.15 10.60
C LEU A 26 21.61 -2.99 9.47
N GLY A 27 21.77 -1.80 8.89
CA GLY A 27 22.67 -1.55 7.76
C GLY A 27 22.20 -2.16 6.43
N LEU A 28 20.93 -2.56 6.33
CA LEU A 28 20.38 -3.13 5.11
C LEU A 28 20.32 -2.09 3.99
N LYS A 29 20.02 -0.83 4.34
CA LYS A 29 20.09 0.30 3.41
C LYS A 29 21.47 0.41 2.76
N ASP A 30 22.54 0.27 3.54
CA ASP A 30 23.94 0.41 3.06
C ASP A 30 24.37 -0.69 2.10
N VAL A 31 23.64 -1.81 2.07
CA VAL A 31 23.84 -2.93 1.13
C VAL A 31 22.77 -3.01 0.04
N GLY A 32 21.99 -1.95 -0.14
CA GLY A 32 21.10 -1.76 -1.31
C GLY A 32 19.62 -2.04 -1.10
N TYR A 33 19.16 -2.28 0.14
CA TYR A 33 17.73 -2.38 0.41
C TYR A 33 17.10 -0.98 0.55
N GLU A 34 16.43 -0.53 -0.50
CA GLU A 34 15.95 0.86 -0.60
C GLU A 34 14.42 1.00 -0.45
N TYR A 35 13.65 -0.07 -0.62
CA TYR A 35 12.19 -0.01 -0.71
C TYR A 35 11.51 -0.60 0.53
N ILE A 36 10.49 0.11 1.03
CA ILE A 36 9.52 -0.37 2.00
C ILE A 36 8.16 -0.48 1.29
N ASN A 37 7.74 -1.71 1.01
CA ASN A 37 6.52 -1.95 0.22
C ASN A 37 5.34 -2.29 1.12
N ILE A 38 4.26 -1.52 0.97
CA ILE A 38 2.95 -1.74 1.57
C ILE A 38 2.22 -2.75 0.69
N ASP A 39 1.92 -3.93 1.24
CA ASP A 39 1.17 -4.98 0.53
C ASP A 39 -0.35 -4.79 0.70
N ASP A 40 -1.14 -5.82 0.42
CA ASP A 40 -2.59 -5.80 0.53
C ASP A 40 -3.11 -5.33 1.91
N CYS A 41 -4.41 -5.06 1.98
CA CYS A 41 -5.14 -4.71 3.21
C CYS A 41 -4.85 -3.29 3.78
N TRP A 42 -4.31 -2.38 2.98
CA TRP A 42 -4.02 -0.99 3.40
C TRP A 42 -5.25 -0.06 3.35
N SER A 43 -6.20 -0.33 2.46
CA SER A 43 -7.40 0.49 2.24
C SER A 43 -8.59 0.09 3.13
N ILE A 44 -9.66 0.88 3.10
CA ILE A 44 -10.96 0.46 3.63
C ILE A 44 -11.51 -0.67 2.74
N LYS A 45 -12.01 -1.75 3.35
CA LYS A 45 -12.47 -2.92 2.58
C LYS A 45 -13.84 -2.72 1.94
N GLU A 46 -14.83 -2.30 2.73
CA GLU A 46 -16.22 -2.11 2.27
C GLU A 46 -16.48 -0.64 1.97
N GLY A 47 -17.00 -0.34 0.77
CA GLY A 47 -17.22 1.05 0.33
C GLY A 47 -15.94 1.87 0.24
N GLY A 48 -14.78 1.22 0.10
CA GLY A 48 -13.46 1.84 0.25
C GLY A 48 -13.00 2.68 -0.93
N CYS A 49 -13.91 3.17 -1.76
CA CYS A 49 -13.62 4.17 -2.79
C CYS A 49 -14.48 5.40 -2.54
N ASP A 50 -13.93 6.58 -2.81
CA ASP A 50 -14.69 7.83 -2.77
C ASP A 50 -15.76 7.84 -3.87
N ASN A 51 -17.00 8.20 -3.52
CA ASN A 51 -18.12 8.15 -4.46
C ASN A 51 -18.08 9.24 -5.56
N THR A 52 -17.19 10.22 -5.45
CA THR A 52 -17.05 11.33 -6.40
C THR A 52 -15.77 11.19 -7.21
N THR A 53 -14.64 10.92 -6.55
CA THR A 53 -13.32 10.84 -7.20
C THR A 53 -12.96 9.43 -7.61
N TYR A 54 -13.68 8.41 -7.13
CA TYR A 54 -13.39 6.98 -7.29
C TYR A 54 -12.05 6.51 -6.69
N GLN A 55 -11.35 7.39 -5.96
CA GLN A 55 -10.07 7.06 -5.33
C GLN A 55 -10.25 6.02 -4.23
N ILE A 56 -9.36 5.02 -4.21
CA ILE A 56 -9.26 4.08 -3.10
C ILE A 56 -8.90 4.85 -1.82
N ILE A 57 -9.66 4.63 -0.74
CA ILE A 57 -9.54 5.34 0.53
C ILE A 57 -8.59 4.55 1.45
N PRO A 58 -7.46 5.13 1.92
CA PRO A 58 -6.63 4.53 2.94
C PRO A 58 -7.43 4.29 4.22
N ASN A 59 -7.20 3.18 4.92
CA ASN A 59 -7.88 2.94 6.19
C ASN A 59 -7.39 3.94 7.26
N PRO A 60 -8.23 4.86 7.76
CA PRO A 60 -7.79 5.93 8.65
C PRO A 60 -7.39 5.43 10.05
N THR A 61 -7.85 4.24 10.45
CA THR A 61 -7.38 3.61 11.69
C THR A 61 -5.97 3.06 11.54
N LYS A 62 -5.62 2.55 10.35
CA LYS A 62 -4.26 2.05 10.05
C LYS A 62 -3.29 3.16 9.69
N PHE A 63 -3.79 4.22 9.06
CA PHE A 63 -3.04 5.33 8.50
C PHE A 63 -3.70 6.66 8.91
N PRO A 64 -3.56 7.09 10.19
CA PRO A 64 -4.21 8.32 10.68
C PRO A 64 -3.74 9.59 9.97
N ASP A 65 -2.50 9.60 9.47
CA ASP A 65 -1.92 10.69 8.66
C ASP A 65 -2.05 10.43 7.14
N GLY A 66 -2.85 9.43 6.74
CA GLY A 66 -2.91 8.93 5.38
C GLY A 66 -1.63 8.21 4.92
N ILE A 67 -1.60 7.80 3.66
CA ILE A 67 -0.43 7.16 3.04
C ILE A 67 0.73 8.15 2.89
N SER A 68 0.44 9.40 2.49
CA SER A 68 1.47 10.44 2.33
C SER A 68 2.24 10.71 3.63
N GLY A 69 1.58 10.67 4.80
CA GLY A 69 2.27 10.82 6.08
C GLY A 69 3.26 9.69 6.39
N VAL A 70 3.03 8.48 5.87
CA VAL A 70 4.00 7.38 5.95
C VAL A 70 5.12 7.58 4.93
N VAL A 71 4.80 8.02 3.71
CA VAL A 71 5.77 8.33 2.66
C VAL A 71 6.77 9.37 3.13
N ASP A 72 6.31 10.51 3.67
CA ASP A 72 7.18 11.58 4.18
C ASP A 72 8.17 11.06 5.23
N LYS A 73 7.69 10.21 6.15
CA LYS A 73 8.53 9.61 7.22
C LYS A 73 9.56 8.62 6.66
N ILE A 74 9.21 7.82 5.65
CA ILE A 74 10.14 6.88 5.02
C ILE A 74 11.16 7.63 4.13
N TYR A 75 10.74 8.68 3.44
CA TYR A 75 11.62 9.55 2.66
C TYR A 75 12.65 10.26 3.54
N ALA A 76 12.28 10.67 4.76
CA ALA A 76 13.22 11.23 5.73
C ALA A 76 14.32 10.22 6.16
N LEU A 77 14.08 8.91 6.02
CA LEU A 77 15.07 7.86 6.21
C LEU A 77 15.93 7.62 4.97
N GLY A 78 15.65 8.32 3.86
CA GLY A 78 16.27 8.12 2.54
C GLY A 78 15.96 6.76 1.94
N LEU A 79 14.75 6.25 2.17
CA LEU A 79 14.18 5.05 1.59
C LEU A 79 13.03 5.43 0.64
N LYS A 80 12.57 4.47 -0.16
CA LYS A 80 11.47 4.57 -1.13
C LYS A 80 10.27 3.76 -0.68
N VAL A 81 9.08 4.08 -1.20
CA VAL A 81 7.83 3.44 -0.76
C VAL A 81 7.11 2.79 -1.93
N GLY A 82 6.68 1.54 -1.73
CA GLY A 82 5.78 0.86 -2.65
C GLY A 82 4.37 0.71 -2.09
N ILE A 83 3.39 0.59 -2.97
CA ILE A 83 1.99 0.25 -2.64
C ILE A 83 1.53 -0.95 -3.48
N TYR A 84 0.34 -1.44 -3.17
CA TYR A 84 -0.25 -2.63 -3.78
C TYR A 84 -1.65 -2.37 -4.32
N SER A 85 -1.94 -2.94 -5.48
CA SER A 85 -3.29 -3.10 -6.03
C SER A 85 -3.37 -4.38 -6.88
N SER A 86 -4.50 -4.62 -7.56
CA SER A 86 -4.74 -5.78 -8.42
C SER A 86 -5.34 -5.38 -9.77
N ALA A 87 -4.98 -6.10 -10.83
CA ALA A 87 -5.58 -6.08 -12.17
C ALA A 87 -6.91 -6.85 -12.21
N GLY A 88 -7.72 -6.69 -11.17
CA GLY A 88 -9.03 -7.33 -11.07
C GLY A 88 -9.95 -6.50 -10.21
N THR A 89 -11.19 -6.98 -10.06
CA THR A 89 -12.26 -6.20 -9.40
C THR A 89 -12.06 -6.05 -7.90
N LYS A 90 -11.17 -6.86 -7.31
CA LYS A 90 -10.75 -6.81 -5.91
C LYS A 90 -9.30 -7.26 -5.78
N THR A 91 -8.67 -6.89 -4.67
CA THR A 91 -7.38 -7.46 -4.27
C THR A 91 -7.51 -8.90 -3.78
N TYR A 92 -6.39 -9.61 -3.58
CA TYR A 92 -6.38 -10.95 -2.99
C TYR A 92 -7.21 -11.05 -1.69
N GLY A 93 -7.02 -10.09 -0.78
CA GLY A 93 -7.73 -9.95 0.50
C GLY A 93 -9.16 -9.43 0.37
N GLY A 94 -9.63 -9.13 -0.84
CA GLY A 94 -10.97 -8.66 -1.14
C GLY A 94 -11.19 -7.17 -0.87
N TYR A 95 -10.14 -6.35 -0.96
CA TYR A 95 -10.19 -4.88 -0.89
C TYR A 95 -10.44 -4.28 -2.28
N PRO A 96 -10.78 -2.97 -2.39
CA PRO A 96 -10.84 -2.28 -3.67
C PRO A 96 -9.52 -2.41 -4.46
N ALA A 97 -9.64 -2.53 -5.78
CA ALA A 97 -8.53 -2.70 -6.72
C ALA A 97 -8.76 -1.83 -7.96
N SER A 98 -7.80 -1.82 -8.90
CA SER A 98 -7.68 -0.73 -9.88
C SER A 98 -8.17 -1.04 -11.29
N ILE A 99 -8.72 -2.22 -11.57
CA ILE A 99 -9.17 -2.51 -12.95
C ILE A 99 -10.27 -1.54 -13.40
N GLY A 100 -10.07 -0.86 -14.53
CA GLY A 100 -10.96 0.18 -15.06
C GLY A 100 -10.86 1.55 -14.37
N TYR A 101 -9.98 1.70 -13.37
CA TYR A 101 -9.71 2.95 -12.65
C TYR A 101 -8.21 3.29 -12.62
N GLU A 102 -7.43 2.72 -13.54
CA GLU A 102 -5.97 2.76 -13.53
C GLU A 102 -5.43 4.20 -13.55
N ASP A 103 -6.03 5.09 -14.35
CA ASP A 103 -5.61 6.49 -14.43
C ASP A 103 -5.85 7.24 -13.12
N VAL A 104 -6.99 7.01 -12.47
CA VAL A 104 -7.35 7.63 -11.18
C VAL A 104 -6.41 7.14 -10.10
N ASP A 105 -6.18 5.84 -10.02
CA ASP A 105 -5.37 5.21 -8.99
C ASP A 105 -3.88 5.55 -9.19
N ALA A 106 -3.36 5.51 -10.42
CA ALA A 106 -1.98 5.91 -10.71
C ALA A 106 -1.73 7.38 -10.36
N ALA A 107 -2.65 8.29 -10.72
CA ALA A 107 -2.55 9.70 -10.35
C ALA A 107 -2.59 9.89 -8.82
N THR A 108 -3.41 9.12 -8.13
CA THR A 108 -3.52 9.15 -6.67
C THR A 108 -2.24 8.65 -5.99
N PHE A 109 -1.69 7.52 -6.44
CA PHE A 109 -0.44 6.98 -5.92
C PHE A 109 0.74 7.93 -6.17
N ALA A 110 0.79 8.56 -7.34
CA ALA A 110 1.78 9.58 -7.64
C ALA A 110 1.64 10.81 -6.72
N ALA A 111 0.41 11.28 -6.47
CA ALA A 111 0.15 12.40 -5.57
C ALA A 111 0.52 12.10 -4.11
N TRP A 112 0.47 10.83 -3.69
CA TRP A 112 0.95 10.40 -2.37
C TRP A 112 2.46 10.18 -2.29
N GLY A 113 3.19 10.22 -3.42
CA GLY A 113 4.63 9.99 -3.48
C GLY A 113 5.03 8.52 -3.48
N ILE A 114 4.23 7.63 -4.07
CA ILE A 114 4.59 6.22 -4.22
C ILE A 114 5.64 6.03 -5.34
N ASP A 115 6.68 5.24 -5.07
CA ASP A 115 7.77 4.92 -5.99
C ASP A 115 7.61 3.59 -6.73
N TYR A 116 6.76 2.70 -6.21
CA TYR A 116 6.63 1.32 -6.69
C TYR A 116 5.18 0.84 -6.57
N LEU A 117 4.67 0.16 -7.60
CA LEU A 117 3.38 -0.52 -7.55
C LEU A 117 3.58 -2.02 -7.71
N LYS A 118 3.19 -2.80 -6.70
CA LYS A 118 2.92 -4.23 -6.85
C LYS A 118 1.50 -4.39 -7.40
N TYR A 119 1.38 -4.97 -8.59
CA TYR A 119 0.09 -5.14 -9.27
C TYR A 119 -0.26 -6.62 -9.43
N ASP A 120 -1.20 -7.09 -8.62
CA ASP A 120 -1.63 -8.49 -8.55
C ASP A 120 -2.59 -8.87 -9.69
N ASN A 121 -2.99 -10.14 -9.76
CA ASN A 121 -3.84 -10.70 -10.81
C ASN A 121 -5.03 -11.49 -10.24
N CYS A 122 -5.53 -11.11 -9.06
CA CYS A 122 -6.69 -11.74 -8.44
C CYS A 122 -7.99 -11.10 -8.89
N TYR A 123 -9.09 -11.87 -8.91
CA TYR A 123 -10.45 -11.39 -9.26
C TYR A 123 -10.56 -10.72 -10.65
N VAL A 124 -9.79 -11.22 -11.62
CA VAL A 124 -9.87 -10.79 -13.02
C VAL A 124 -11.26 -11.12 -13.57
N PRO A 125 -11.99 -10.16 -14.16
CA PRO A 125 -13.30 -10.43 -14.76
C PRO A 125 -13.16 -11.33 -16.01
N ASN A 126 -14.21 -12.08 -16.33
CA ASN A 126 -14.26 -12.84 -17.58
C ASN A 126 -14.41 -11.89 -18.77
N ASN A 127 -13.74 -12.21 -19.88
CA ASN A 127 -13.87 -11.53 -21.17
C ASN A 127 -15.19 -11.86 -21.86
#